data_AF-A0A9W7LES5-F1
#
_entry.id   AF-A0A9W7LES5-F1
#
_cell.length_a   1.000
_cell.length_b   1.000
_cell.length_c   1.000
_cell.angle_alpha   90.00
_cell.angle_beta   90.00
_cell.angle_gamma   90.00
#
_symmetry.space_group_name_H-M   'P 1'
#
loop_
_entity.id
_entity.type
_entity.pdbx_description
1 polymer ?
#
loop_
_entity_poly.entity_id
_entity_poly.type
_entity_poly.pdbx_seq_one_letter_code
_entity_poly.pdbx_strand_id
1 'polypeptide(L)'
;MTTGQGDVSAKDALPLPTEVMRISATNQVTGKEESSFLWSTSDAKIIDTITNTLIFAPPSTPYPTPSASPSNPPIPSFDSTKLLSLASSLSFVSSHLPPPPPQPSSNLIVYLPGCGETRPSNNFQALASSMSLPQTLSLFLLGPHEIPFDLGYGWYQSMDYSTGDPLPFGHASRSRTFLSSVSKVVRLLEGIRDGEGGGSLENVFLLAYASGADVAMEVAGRVKFGGAACFRGGDWEGGRGKVTDVLQLLGKDDRRYGVKGAGGDKVERFVVDADGRMGDSKEEITELFKWLAPRLNKRMPKMEQMFGGVK
;
A
#
# COMPACT_ATOMS: atom_id res chain seq x y z
N MET A 1 -74.84 -16.16 0.70
CA MET A 1 -74.96 -16.40 2.15
C MET A 1 -75.14 -17.88 2.38
N THR A 2 -74.04 -18.60 2.67
CA THR A 2 -74.04 -19.84 3.46
C THR A 2 -72.59 -20.11 3.85
N THR A 3 -72.34 -19.95 5.14
CA THR A 3 -71.09 -20.15 5.85
C THR A 3 -70.86 -21.63 6.09
N GLY A 4 -69.70 -22.15 5.68
CA GLY A 4 -69.21 -23.48 6.03
C GLY A 4 -68.02 -23.38 6.97
N GLN A 5 -68.30 -23.49 8.27
CA GLN A 5 -67.36 -23.64 9.37
C GLN A 5 -66.68 -25.02 9.29
N GLY A 6 -65.36 -25.07 9.36
CA GLY A 6 -64.59 -26.31 9.50
C GLY A 6 -63.52 -26.12 10.58
N ASP A 7 -63.78 -26.70 11.75
CA ASP A 7 -62.91 -26.71 12.92
C ASP A 7 -61.76 -27.74 12.79
N VAL A 8 -60.61 -27.28 13.27
CA VAL A 8 -59.47 -27.94 13.94
C VAL A 8 -59.38 -29.47 13.92
N SER A 9 -58.25 -29.99 13.42
CA SER A 9 -57.60 -31.16 14.02
C SER A 9 -56.09 -31.04 13.97
N ALA A 10 -55.51 -30.79 15.15
CA ALA A 10 -54.10 -30.96 15.42
C ALA A 10 -53.82 -32.44 15.66
N LYS A 11 -52.98 -33.04 14.82
CA LYS A 11 -52.18 -34.24 15.11
C LYS A 11 -51.16 -34.39 13.98
N ASP A 12 -49.96 -34.84 14.36
CA ASP A 12 -48.80 -35.19 13.51
C ASP A 12 -47.67 -34.15 13.51
N ALA A 13 -47.10 -33.94 14.70
CA ALA A 13 -45.70 -33.57 14.85
C ALA A 13 -44.84 -34.84 14.63
N LEU A 14 -44.15 -34.90 13.49
CA LEU A 14 -43.10 -35.90 13.22
C LEU A 14 -41.71 -35.30 13.55
N PRO A 15 -40.79 -36.11 14.07
CA PRO A 15 -39.54 -35.64 14.67
C PRO A 15 -38.52 -35.18 13.63
N LEU A 16 -37.75 -34.14 13.98
CA LEU A 16 -36.54 -33.72 13.28
C LEU A 16 -35.50 -34.86 13.33
N PRO A 17 -34.90 -35.26 12.20
CA PRO A 17 -33.75 -36.15 12.22
C PRO A 17 -32.50 -35.36 12.62
N THR A 18 -32.04 -35.56 13.84
CA THR A 18 -30.68 -35.22 14.27
C THR A 18 -29.73 -36.26 13.68
N GLU A 19 -29.37 -36.13 12.40
CA GLU A 19 -28.26 -36.89 11.84
C GLU A 19 -26.99 -36.03 11.84
N VAL A 20 -26.09 -36.41 12.74
CA VAL A 20 -24.70 -35.95 12.77
C VAL A 20 -24.00 -36.52 11.54
N MET A 21 -23.92 -35.72 10.48
CA MET A 21 -23.14 -36.06 9.29
C MET A 21 -21.65 -35.96 9.63
N ARG A 22 -21.04 -37.08 10.02
CA ARG A 22 -19.58 -37.24 9.99
C ARG A 22 -19.14 -37.28 8.53
N ILE A 23 -18.73 -36.15 8.00
CA ILE A 23 -17.96 -36.11 6.75
C ILE A 23 -16.52 -36.45 7.10
N SER A 24 -16.16 -37.72 6.94
CA SER A 24 -14.75 -38.12 6.83
C SER A 24 -14.24 -37.70 5.46
N ALA A 25 -13.68 -36.49 5.37
CA ALA A 25 -12.87 -36.08 4.23
C ALA A 25 -11.49 -36.75 4.36
N THR A 26 -11.30 -37.88 3.67
CA THR A 26 -9.97 -38.45 3.43
C THR A 26 -9.29 -37.61 2.36
N ASN A 27 -8.74 -36.46 2.73
CA ASN A 27 -7.80 -35.75 1.88
C ASN A 27 -6.42 -36.40 2.02
N GLN A 28 -5.95 -37.03 0.95
CA GLN A 28 -4.54 -37.34 0.79
C GLN A 28 -3.74 -36.04 0.90
N VAL A 29 -3.04 -35.91 2.02
CA VAL A 29 -2.07 -34.87 2.29
C VAL A 29 -0.90 -35.07 1.33
N THR A 30 -0.88 -34.34 0.21
CA THR A 30 0.40 -33.95 -0.40
C THR A 30 0.99 -32.88 0.50
N GLY A 31 1.99 -33.28 1.30
CA GLY A 31 2.70 -32.39 2.21
C GLY A 31 3.25 -31.18 1.47
N LYS A 32 2.67 -30.01 1.74
CA LYS A 32 3.31 -28.72 1.58
C LYS A 32 3.00 -27.93 2.83
N GLU A 33 4.06 -27.68 3.58
CA GLU A 33 4.05 -26.90 4.81
C GLU A 33 3.39 -25.54 4.54
N GLU A 34 2.31 -25.25 5.26
CA GLU A 34 1.89 -23.88 5.49
C GLU A 34 2.93 -23.24 6.42
N SER A 35 3.89 -22.54 5.82
CA SER A 35 4.87 -21.76 6.57
C SER A 35 4.17 -20.59 7.25
N SER A 36 4.15 -20.60 8.57
CA SER A 36 3.81 -19.46 9.40
C SER A 36 4.72 -18.27 9.07
N PHE A 37 4.09 -17.16 8.68
CA PHE A 37 4.73 -15.94 8.21
C PHE A 37 5.30 -15.13 9.37
N LEU A 38 6.52 -15.47 9.79
CA LEU A 38 7.36 -14.63 10.64
C LEU A 38 8.66 -14.29 9.93
N TRP A 39 9.22 -13.11 10.22
CA TRP A 39 10.52 -12.65 9.72
C TRP A 39 11.67 -13.44 10.38
N SER A 40 12.71 -13.73 9.62
CA SER A 40 13.95 -14.33 10.13
C SER A 40 14.93 -13.21 10.51
N THR A 41 15.64 -13.36 11.62
CA THR A 41 16.68 -12.41 12.07
C THR A 41 17.87 -12.28 11.10
N SER A 42 17.89 -13.06 10.02
CA SER A 42 18.91 -13.00 8.97
C SER A 42 18.76 -11.78 8.03
N ASP A 43 17.59 -11.14 8.03
CA ASP A 43 17.19 -10.13 7.03
C ASP A 43 17.76 -8.73 7.29
N ALA A 44 18.20 -8.44 8.53
CA ALA A 44 18.86 -7.17 8.86
C ALA A 44 20.21 -6.98 8.13
N LYS A 45 20.89 -8.09 7.76
CA LYS A 45 22.23 -8.03 7.13
C LYS A 45 22.19 -7.65 5.66
N ILE A 46 21.13 -8.02 4.93
CA ILE A 46 20.98 -7.68 3.50
C ILE A 46 20.67 -6.18 3.37
N ILE A 47 19.81 -5.66 4.25
CA ILE A 47 19.48 -4.23 4.31
C ILE A 47 20.72 -3.40 4.66
N ASP A 48 21.50 -3.79 5.68
CA ASP A 48 22.78 -3.13 5.99
C ASP A 48 23.76 -3.13 4.81
N THR A 49 23.79 -4.21 4.02
CA THR A 49 24.67 -4.30 2.84
C THR A 49 24.25 -3.33 1.73
N ILE A 50 22.95 -3.13 1.51
CA ILE A 50 22.43 -2.20 0.50
C ILE A 50 22.66 -0.75 0.93
N THR A 51 22.38 -0.41 2.19
CA THR A 51 22.63 0.93 2.75
C THR A 51 24.11 1.30 2.73
N ASN A 52 25.01 0.33 2.94
CA ASN A 52 26.46 0.55 2.87
C ASN A 52 27.02 0.61 1.43
N THR A 53 26.30 0.07 0.43
CA THR A 53 26.74 0.12 -0.99
C THR A 53 26.22 1.38 -1.69
N LEU A 54 25.04 1.88 -1.29
CA LEU A 54 24.49 3.17 -1.72
C LEU A 54 24.96 4.25 -0.74
N ILE A 55 26.25 4.60 -0.80
CA ILE A 55 26.87 5.56 0.13
C ILE A 55 26.24 6.95 -0.04
N PHE A 56 25.21 7.24 0.77
CA PHE A 56 24.94 8.56 1.28
C PHE A 56 25.66 8.67 2.63
N ALA A 57 26.93 9.04 2.61
CA ALA A 57 27.63 9.40 3.84
C ALA A 57 26.88 10.59 4.47
N PRO A 58 26.45 10.52 5.75
CA PRO A 58 25.90 11.67 6.42
C PRO A 58 26.99 12.75 6.46
N PRO A 59 26.71 14.00 6.04
CA PRO A 59 27.71 15.06 6.12
C PRO A 59 28.07 15.30 7.59
N SER A 60 29.31 14.99 7.95
CA SER A 60 29.87 15.13 9.31
C SER A 60 30.30 16.56 9.65
N THR A 61 30.01 17.53 8.78
CA THR A 61 30.30 18.94 9.00
C THR A 61 29.07 19.67 9.55
N PRO A 62 29.18 20.44 10.65
CA PRO A 62 28.11 21.30 11.11
C PRO A 62 27.74 22.28 9.98
N TYR A 63 26.45 22.30 9.60
CA TYR A 63 25.94 23.18 8.56
C TYR A 63 26.26 24.64 8.91
N PRO A 64 26.93 25.40 8.04
CA PRO A 64 27.12 26.83 8.26
C PRO A 64 25.75 27.50 8.36
N THR A 65 25.57 28.32 9.39
CA THR A 65 24.36 29.11 9.60
C THR A 65 24.14 30.00 8.37
N PRO A 66 23.01 29.86 7.64
CA PRO A 66 22.83 30.59 6.40
C PRO A 66 22.75 32.10 6.67
N SER A 67 23.68 32.84 6.09
CA SER A 67 23.62 34.30 5.96
C SER A 67 22.32 34.67 5.24
N ALA A 68 21.57 35.62 5.80
CA ALA A 68 20.24 36.03 5.37
C ALA A 68 20.22 36.49 3.89
N SER A 69 19.96 35.53 3.00
CA SER A 69 19.72 35.77 1.58
C SER A 69 18.26 36.20 1.36
N PRO A 70 17.98 36.95 0.27
CA PRO A 70 16.66 37.52 -0.01
C PRO A 70 15.57 36.44 0.01
N SER A 71 14.43 36.82 0.59
CA SER A 71 13.30 35.97 0.99
C SER A 71 12.80 35.05 -0.13
N ASN A 72 13.30 33.82 -0.17
CA ASN A 72 12.65 32.76 -0.94
C ASN A 72 11.25 32.52 -0.36
N PRO A 73 10.22 32.34 -1.20
CA PRO A 73 8.90 31.97 -0.73
C PRO A 73 8.99 30.68 0.12
N PRO A 74 8.20 30.57 1.20
CA PRO A 74 8.24 29.40 2.05
C PRO A 74 7.96 28.15 1.22
N ILE A 75 8.84 27.15 1.35
CA ILE A 75 8.70 25.87 0.66
C ILE A 75 7.41 25.21 1.18
N PRO A 76 6.48 24.78 0.31
CA PRO A 76 5.30 24.04 0.73
C PRO A 76 5.73 22.79 1.49
N SER A 77 5.32 22.66 2.75
CA SER A 77 5.60 21.51 3.59
C SER A 77 4.33 20.77 3.98
N PHE A 78 4.47 19.47 4.19
CA PHE A 78 3.38 18.63 4.70
C PHE A 78 3.23 18.82 6.22
N ASP A 79 1.97 18.86 6.67
CA ASP A 79 1.61 18.95 8.08
C ASP A 79 1.12 17.58 8.57
N SER A 80 1.90 16.96 9.45
CA SER A 80 1.61 15.63 10.00
C SER A 80 0.27 15.57 10.73
N THR A 81 -0.11 16.63 11.46
CA THR A 81 -1.34 16.65 12.26
C THR A 81 -2.56 16.70 11.34
N LYS A 82 -2.50 17.53 10.30
CA LYS A 82 -3.60 17.63 9.34
C LYS A 82 -3.72 16.37 8.48
N LEU A 83 -2.60 15.76 8.09
CA LEU A 83 -2.62 14.49 7.35
C LEU A 83 -3.25 13.35 8.16
N LEU A 84 -2.94 13.24 9.45
CA LEU A 84 -3.58 12.25 10.33
C LEU A 84 -5.07 12.53 10.51
N SER A 85 -5.45 13.81 10.65
CA SER A 85 -6.86 14.21 10.75
C SER A 85 -7.64 13.87 9.47
N LEU A 86 -7.07 14.15 8.30
CA LEU A 86 -7.64 13.81 7.01
C LEU A 86 -7.74 12.29 6.80
N ALA A 87 -6.72 11.53 7.16
CA ALA A 87 -6.79 10.07 7.09
C ALA A 87 -7.88 9.50 8.02
N SER A 88 -7.97 10.01 9.24
CA SER A 88 -8.99 9.59 10.21
C SER A 88 -10.41 9.91 9.73
N SER A 89 -10.63 11.08 9.11
CA SER A 89 -11.96 11.49 8.61
C SER A 89 -12.45 10.61 7.44
N LEU A 90 -11.53 9.97 6.72
CA LEU A 90 -11.82 9.04 5.62
C LEU A 90 -12.06 7.60 6.09
N SER A 91 -12.11 7.38 7.41
CA SER A 91 -12.33 6.07 8.01
C SER A 91 -11.29 5.04 7.55
N PHE A 92 -10.02 5.45 7.50
CA PHE A 92 -8.91 4.51 7.58
C PHE A 92 -8.86 3.96 8.99
N VAL A 93 -8.72 2.63 9.11
CA VAL A 93 -8.76 1.93 10.40
C VAL A 93 -7.71 2.45 11.36
N SER A 94 -6.51 2.71 10.83
CA SER A 94 -5.44 3.35 11.57
C SER A 94 -4.46 3.98 10.59
N SER A 95 -3.92 5.12 11.01
CA SER A 95 -2.88 5.86 10.30
C SER A 95 -1.74 6.14 11.26
N HIS A 96 -0.51 5.89 10.83
CA HIS A 96 0.69 6.15 11.63
C HIS A 96 1.62 7.09 10.87
N LEU A 97 2.18 8.06 11.58
CA LEU A 97 3.30 8.88 11.13
C LEU A 97 4.48 8.61 12.09
N PRO A 98 5.67 8.27 11.59
CA PRO A 98 6.86 8.26 12.42
C PRO A 98 7.16 9.70 12.87
N PRO A 99 8.05 9.89 13.86
CA PRO A 99 8.47 11.23 14.27
C PRO A 99 8.86 12.07 13.04
N PRO A 100 8.35 13.30 12.92
CA PRO A 100 8.63 14.13 11.76
C PRO A 100 10.14 14.40 11.68
N PRO A 101 10.71 14.50 10.46
CA PRO A 101 12.11 14.82 10.32
C PRO A 101 12.42 16.22 10.90
N PRO A 102 13.68 16.50 11.27
CA PRO A 102 14.08 17.79 11.85
C PRO A 102 13.84 19.00 10.94
N GLN A 103 13.63 18.76 9.64
CA GLN A 103 13.38 19.78 8.63
C GLN A 103 11.95 19.64 8.08
N PRO A 104 11.33 20.72 7.59
CA PRO A 104 10.03 20.66 6.94
C PRO A 104 10.03 19.60 5.83
N SER A 105 9.05 18.70 5.85
CA SER A 105 8.95 17.63 4.86
C SER A 105 8.36 18.19 3.57
N SER A 106 9.15 18.17 2.49
CA SER A 106 8.75 18.61 1.16
C SER A 106 8.12 17.49 0.34
N ASN A 107 8.37 16.24 0.71
CA ASN A 107 7.83 15.02 0.10
C ASN A 107 6.96 14.23 1.07
N LEU A 108 6.00 13.47 0.54
CA LEU A 108 5.16 12.54 1.27
C LEU A 108 5.16 11.19 0.56
N ILE A 109 5.46 10.11 1.27
CA ILE A 109 5.22 8.74 0.81
C ILE A 109 4.06 8.16 1.61
N VAL A 110 3.01 7.73 0.91
CA VAL A 110 1.89 7.01 1.49
C VAL A 110 2.04 5.53 1.20
N TYR A 111 2.07 4.72 2.26
CA TYR A 111 2.28 3.29 2.19
C TYR A 111 0.95 2.53 2.26
N LEU A 112 0.69 1.71 1.24
CA LEU A 112 -0.53 0.90 1.12
C LEU A 112 -0.19 -0.60 1.22
N PRO A 113 -0.40 -1.24 2.39
CA PRO A 113 0.02 -2.61 2.61
C PRO A 113 -0.83 -3.63 1.88
N GLY A 114 -0.37 -4.88 1.86
CA GLY A 114 -1.17 -6.01 1.37
C GLY A 114 -2.30 -6.37 2.33
N CYS A 115 -3.03 -7.43 1.96
CA CYS A 115 -4.06 -8.03 2.78
C CYS A 115 -3.45 -8.76 3.98
N GLY A 116 -4.09 -8.68 5.14
CA GLY A 116 -3.68 -9.41 6.33
C GLY A 116 -2.91 -8.58 7.36
N GLU A 117 -2.79 -7.27 7.13
CA GLU A 117 -1.99 -6.42 8.00
C GLU A 117 -2.77 -6.02 9.25
N THR A 118 -2.15 -6.12 10.44
CA THR A 118 -2.82 -5.81 11.71
C THR A 118 -2.39 -4.46 12.28
N ARG A 119 -1.25 -3.91 11.84
CA ARG A 119 -0.75 -2.60 12.29
C ARG A 119 -0.25 -1.76 11.11
N PRO A 120 -0.48 -0.44 11.11
CA PRO A 120 0.02 0.40 10.02
C PRO A 120 1.55 0.37 9.90
N SER A 121 2.25 0.18 11.02
CA SER A 121 3.69 0.33 11.15
C SER A 121 4.47 -0.97 10.87
N ASN A 122 3.99 -1.78 9.93
CA ASN A 122 4.49 -3.13 9.63
C ASN A 122 5.81 -3.13 8.82
N ASN A 123 5.98 -4.14 7.95
CA ASN A 123 7.04 -4.29 6.96
C ASN A 123 7.44 -2.98 6.24
N PHE A 124 6.48 -2.08 5.99
CA PHE A 124 6.78 -0.79 5.38
C PHE A 124 7.54 0.17 6.29
N GLN A 125 7.38 0.09 7.60
CA GLN A 125 8.14 0.91 8.54
C GLN A 125 9.63 0.55 8.50
N ALA A 126 9.95 -0.75 8.44
CA ALA A 126 11.34 -1.21 8.30
C ALA A 126 11.96 -0.71 6.98
N LEU A 127 11.21 -0.83 5.88
CA LEU A 127 11.63 -0.28 4.59
C LEU A 127 11.78 1.25 4.61
N ALA A 128 10.79 1.98 5.14
CA ALA A 128 10.86 3.44 5.25
C ALA A 128 12.09 3.89 6.06
N SER A 129 12.37 3.18 7.15
CA SER A 129 13.53 3.44 8.00
C SER A 129 14.84 3.14 7.27
N SER A 130 14.92 2.04 6.52
CA SER A 130 16.12 1.71 5.75
C SER A 130 16.36 2.66 4.58
N MET A 131 15.29 3.18 3.96
CA MET A 131 15.44 4.16 2.90
C MET A 131 15.93 5.52 3.40
N SER A 132 15.62 5.89 4.66
CA SER A 132 16.10 7.10 5.33
C SER A 132 16.03 8.37 4.45
N LEU A 133 14.92 8.54 3.73
CA LEU A 133 14.79 9.58 2.73
C LEU A 133 14.75 10.98 3.36
N PRO A 134 15.62 11.92 2.93
CA PRO A 134 15.64 13.27 3.48
C PRO A 134 14.35 14.04 3.15
N GLN A 135 13.90 14.88 4.09
CA GLN A 135 12.73 15.75 3.94
C GLN A 135 11.45 15.04 3.44
N THR A 136 11.31 13.76 3.78
CA THR A 136 10.21 12.92 3.32
C THR A 136 9.40 12.45 4.52
N LEU A 137 8.12 12.82 4.55
CA LEU A 137 7.17 12.32 5.53
C LEU A 137 6.64 10.95 5.07
N SER A 138 6.45 10.02 6.00
CA SER A 138 5.94 8.68 5.72
C SER A 138 4.59 8.47 6.38
N LEU A 139 3.54 8.24 5.60
CA LEU A 139 2.18 7.95 6.06
C LEU A 139 1.81 6.50 5.80
N PHE A 140 1.60 5.74 6.87
CA PHE A 140 1.19 4.34 6.75
C PHE A 140 -0.32 4.21 6.95
N LEU A 141 -1.01 3.58 6.00
CA LEU A 141 -2.46 3.36 6.07
C LEU A 141 -2.77 1.87 6.21
N LEU A 142 -3.81 1.53 6.97
CA LEU A 142 -4.42 0.21 6.91
C LEU A 142 -5.59 0.17 5.94
N GLY A 143 -5.79 -1.02 5.35
CA GLY A 143 -6.99 -1.29 4.55
C GLY A 143 -8.26 -1.05 5.37
N PRO A 144 -9.34 -0.53 4.76
CA PRO A 144 -10.54 -0.16 5.49
C PRO A 144 -11.44 -1.33 5.88
N HIS A 145 -11.16 -2.55 5.40
CA HIS A 145 -12.02 -3.73 5.63
C HIS A 145 -11.31 -4.71 6.55
N GLU A 146 -11.94 -5.04 7.67
CA GLU A 146 -11.46 -6.10 8.56
C GLU A 146 -11.65 -7.47 7.91
N ILE A 147 -10.66 -8.33 8.11
CA ILE A 147 -10.69 -9.73 7.72
C ILE A 147 -11.10 -10.52 8.96
N PRO A 148 -12.09 -11.42 8.87
CA PRO A 148 -12.55 -12.20 10.01
C PRO A 148 -11.42 -13.00 10.68
N PHE A 149 -11.68 -13.41 11.92
CA PHE A 149 -10.74 -14.20 12.74
C PHE A 149 -9.46 -13.45 13.10
N ASP A 150 -9.55 -12.13 13.28
CA ASP A 150 -8.43 -11.27 13.65
C ASP A 150 -7.24 -11.36 12.67
N LEU A 151 -7.52 -11.70 11.41
CA LEU A 151 -6.50 -11.86 10.37
C LEU A 151 -6.01 -10.51 9.82
N GLY A 152 -6.39 -9.40 10.45
CA GLY A 152 -5.98 -8.04 10.07
C GLY A 152 -6.92 -7.41 9.06
N TYR A 153 -6.36 -6.57 8.19
CA TYR A 153 -7.13 -5.69 7.32
C TYR A 153 -6.77 -5.87 5.85
N GLY A 154 -7.75 -5.60 4.99
CA GLY A 154 -7.65 -5.69 3.55
C GLY A 154 -8.21 -4.45 2.87
N TRP A 155 -7.73 -4.20 1.65
CA TRP A 155 -8.23 -3.13 0.80
C TRP A 155 -9.56 -3.47 0.13
N TYR A 156 -9.91 -4.74 0.05
CA TYR A 156 -11.18 -5.19 -0.51
C TYR A 156 -11.42 -6.63 -0.07
N GLN A 157 -12.66 -7.07 -0.18
CA GLN A 157 -13.03 -8.43 0.17
C GLN A 157 -12.48 -9.40 -0.89
N SER A 158 -11.51 -10.22 -0.50
CA SER A 158 -10.86 -11.20 -1.37
C SER A 158 -11.41 -12.62 -1.21
N MET A 159 -12.16 -12.89 -0.13
CA MET A 159 -12.70 -14.21 0.20
C MET A 159 -14.16 -14.13 0.66
N ASP A 160 -14.91 -15.20 0.42
CA ASP A 160 -16.21 -15.43 1.05
C ASP A 160 -15.96 -15.90 2.48
N TYR A 161 -16.41 -15.12 3.46
CA TYR A 161 -16.15 -15.41 4.86
C TYR A 161 -17.04 -16.52 5.43
N SER A 162 -18.09 -16.91 4.69
CA SER A 162 -18.95 -18.04 5.07
C SER A 162 -18.37 -19.37 4.63
N THR A 163 -17.69 -19.43 3.48
CA THR A 163 -17.10 -20.67 2.95
C THR A 163 -15.58 -20.74 3.09
N GLY A 164 -14.91 -19.60 3.23
CA GLY A 164 -13.45 -19.48 3.18
C GLY A 164 -12.88 -19.45 1.77
N ASP A 165 -13.72 -19.53 0.73
CA ASP A 165 -13.26 -19.60 -0.66
C ASP A 165 -12.83 -18.22 -1.20
N PRO A 166 -11.84 -18.15 -2.10
CA PRO A 166 -11.48 -16.91 -2.77
C PRO A 166 -12.63 -16.40 -3.65
N LEU A 167 -12.95 -15.12 -3.54
CA LEU A 167 -13.92 -14.48 -4.42
C LEU A 167 -13.32 -14.31 -5.81
N PRO A 168 -14.00 -14.77 -6.88
CA PRO A 168 -13.50 -14.63 -8.23
C PRO A 168 -13.38 -13.16 -8.62
N PHE A 169 -12.56 -12.91 -9.64
CA PHE A 169 -12.49 -11.59 -10.25
C PHE A 169 -13.87 -11.16 -10.78
N GLY A 170 -14.24 -9.89 -10.60
CA GLY A 170 -15.55 -9.37 -11.00
C GLY A 170 -16.70 -9.69 -10.03
N HIS A 171 -16.47 -10.44 -8.94
CA HIS A 171 -17.50 -10.64 -7.92
C HIS A 171 -18.00 -9.30 -7.35
N ALA A 172 -19.31 -9.15 -7.16
CA ALA A 172 -19.95 -7.87 -6.84
C ALA A 172 -19.45 -7.27 -5.52
N SER A 173 -19.36 -8.07 -4.45
CA SER A 173 -18.88 -7.61 -3.13
C SER A 173 -17.42 -7.18 -3.17
N ARG A 174 -16.60 -7.94 -3.91
CA ARG A 174 -15.17 -7.69 -4.11
C ARG A 174 -14.97 -6.37 -4.88
N SER A 175 -15.70 -6.17 -5.97
CA SER A 175 -15.64 -4.95 -6.79
C SER A 175 -16.15 -3.72 -6.02
N ARG A 176 -17.24 -3.85 -5.27
CA ARG A 176 -17.79 -2.76 -4.44
C ARG A 176 -16.81 -2.30 -3.37
N THR A 177 -16.21 -3.24 -2.64
CA THR A 177 -15.25 -2.92 -1.57
C THR A 177 -13.94 -2.36 -2.13
N PHE A 178 -13.48 -2.84 -3.29
CA PHE A 178 -12.35 -2.28 -4.03
C PHE A 178 -12.58 -0.82 -4.43
N LEU A 179 -13.69 -0.52 -5.11
CA LEU A 179 -14.00 0.85 -5.53
C LEU A 179 -14.20 1.81 -4.34
N SER A 180 -14.76 1.31 -3.23
CA SER A 180 -14.86 2.07 -1.98
C SER A 180 -13.47 2.48 -1.46
N SER A 181 -12.52 1.56 -1.45
CA SER A 181 -11.14 1.83 -1.03
C SER A 181 -10.39 2.78 -1.95
N VAL A 182 -10.55 2.61 -3.27
CA VAL A 182 -10.03 3.57 -4.26
C VAL A 182 -10.58 4.97 -4.00
N SER A 183 -11.89 5.09 -3.76
CA SER A 183 -12.54 6.37 -3.45
C SER A 183 -11.94 7.03 -2.21
N LYS A 184 -11.65 6.26 -1.15
CA LYS A 184 -11.00 6.79 0.07
C LYS A 184 -9.60 7.34 -0.22
N VAL A 185 -8.77 6.62 -0.98
CA VAL A 185 -7.41 7.08 -1.32
C VAL A 185 -7.47 8.28 -2.27
N VAL A 186 -8.39 8.31 -3.23
CA VAL A 186 -8.62 9.50 -4.08
C VAL A 186 -8.97 10.70 -3.21
N ARG A 187 -9.95 10.58 -2.31
CA ARG A 187 -10.35 11.67 -1.41
C ARG A 187 -9.21 12.15 -0.50
N LEU A 188 -8.33 11.26 -0.06
CA LEU A 188 -7.12 11.63 0.68
C LEU A 188 -6.22 12.53 -0.18
N LEU A 189 -5.96 12.14 -1.43
CA LEU A 189 -5.15 12.95 -2.35
C LEU A 189 -5.84 14.29 -2.69
N GLU A 190 -7.16 14.30 -2.86
CA GLU A 190 -7.91 15.53 -3.09
C GLU A 190 -7.85 16.48 -1.88
N GLY A 191 -8.00 15.98 -0.65
CA GLY A 191 -7.82 16.81 0.54
C GLY A 191 -6.40 17.39 0.64
N ILE A 192 -5.37 16.63 0.26
CA ILE A 192 -3.99 17.15 0.18
C ILE A 192 -3.89 18.27 -0.87
N ARG A 193 -4.44 18.07 -2.07
CA ARG A 193 -4.46 19.07 -3.15
C ARG A 193 -5.14 20.36 -2.71
N ASP A 194 -6.25 20.23 -1.98
CA ASP A 194 -7.09 21.35 -1.56
C ASP A 194 -6.50 22.06 -0.32
N GLY A 195 -5.30 21.67 0.11
CA GLY A 195 -4.51 22.33 1.13
C GLY A 195 -4.72 21.81 2.55
N GLU A 196 -5.57 20.79 2.73
CA GLU A 196 -5.82 20.20 4.05
C GLU A 196 -4.57 19.50 4.58
N GLY A 197 -3.82 18.77 3.76
CA GLY A 197 -2.59 18.08 4.18
C GLY A 197 -1.30 18.93 4.13
N GLY A 198 -1.37 20.12 3.55
CA GLY A 198 -0.19 20.87 3.11
C GLY A 198 0.52 20.23 1.92
N GLY A 199 1.54 20.91 1.39
CA GLY A 199 2.35 20.40 0.27
C GLY A 199 1.68 20.47 -1.11
N SER A 200 2.27 19.76 -2.07
CA SER A 200 1.82 19.67 -3.47
C SER A 200 1.65 18.20 -3.85
N LEU A 201 0.62 17.87 -4.62
CA LEU A 201 0.38 16.49 -5.10
C LEU A 201 1.55 15.94 -5.93
N GLU A 202 2.34 16.79 -6.57
CA GLU A 202 3.52 16.36 -7.33
C GLU A 202 4.64 15.79 -6.44
N ASN A 203 4.58 16.06 -5.12
CA ASN A 203 5.50 15.56 -4.11
C ASN A 203 4.88 14.44 -3.27
N VAL A 204 3.72 13.91 -3.67
CA VAL A 204 3.07 12.77 -3.03
C VAL A 204 3.34 11.52 -3.86
N PHE A 205 3.85 10.49 -3.21
CA PHE A 205 4.16 9.20 -3.81
C PHE A 205 3.40 8.09 -3.09
N LEU A 206 2.93 7.10 -3.84
CA LEU A 206 2.33 5.89 -3.27
C LEU A 206 3.35 4.76 -3.35
N LEU A 207 3.60 4.08 -2.23
CA LEU A 207 4.36 2.83 -2.19
C LEU A 207 3.43 1.72 -1.72
N ALA A 208 3.19 0.73 -2.58
CA ALA A 208 2.06 -0.17 -2.37
C ALA A 208 2.41 -1.62 -2.67
N TYR A 209 1.79 -2.56 -1.94
CA TYR A 209 2.03 -4.00 -2.06
C TYR A 209 0.73 -4.79 -2.22
N ALA A 210 0.74 -5.81 -3.10
CA ALA A 210 -0.38 -6.73 -3.26
C ALA A 210 -1.73 -6.01 -3.45
N SER A 211 -2.71 -6.25 -2.57
CA SER A 211 -4.02 -5.59 -2.68
C SER A 211 -3.96 -4.06 -2.54
N GLY A 212 -2.97 -3.51 -1.83
CA GLY A 212 -2.71 -2.08 -1.78
C GLY A 212 -2.16 -1.55 -3.10
N ALA A 213 -1.36 -2.35 -3.80
CA ALA A 213 -0.85 -2.02 -5.13
C ALA A 213 -1.97 -1.97 -6.18
N ASP A 214 -2.96 -2.87 -6.10
CA ASP A 214 -4.14 -2.81 -6.96
C ASP A 214 -4.91 -1.49 -6.79
N VAL A 215 -5.07 -1.03 -5.54
CA VAL A 215 -5.70 0.25 -5.23
C VAL A 215 -4.86 1.41 -5.76
N ALA A 216 -3.55 1.41 -5.54
CA ALA A 216 -2.65 2.45 -6.03
C ALA A 216 -2.68 2.57 -7.55
N MET A 217 -2.70 1.44 -8.28
CA MET A 217 -2.77 1.41 -9.73
C MET A 217 -4.09 2.00 -10.27
N GLU A 218 -5.20 1.73 -9.60
CA GLU A 218 -6.49 2.32 -9.98
C GLU A 218 -6.55 3.81 -9.65
N VAL A 219 -6.00 4.24 -8.51
CA VAL A 219 -5.87 5.66 -8.12
C VAL A 219 -5.00 6.43 -9.12
N ALA A 220 -3.89 5.84 -9.59
CA ALA A 220 -3.01 6.41 -10.60
C ALA A 220 -3.68 6.60 -11.98
N GLY A 221 -4.79 5.92 -12.23
CA GLY A 221 -5.67 6.14 -13.38
C GLY A 221 -6.61 7.33 -13.24
N ARG A 222 -6.82 7.84 -12.02
CA ARG A 222 -7.85 8.86 -11.71
C ARG A 222 -7.27 10.21 -11.31
N VAL A 223 -6.14 10.21 -10.60
CA VAL A 223 -5.54 11.42 -10.02
C VAL A 223 -4.09 11.52 -10.47
N LYS A 224 -3.66 12.74 -10.84
CA LYS A 224 -2.26 13.05 -11.15
C LYS A 224 -1.51 13.43 -9.88
N PHE A 225 -0.46 12.68 -9.54
CA PHE A 225 0.43 12.91 -8.39
C PHE A 225 1.89 12.55 -8.73
N GLY A 226 2.79 12.61 -7.75
CA GLY A 226 4.24 12.43 -7.94
C GLY A 226 4.65 11.08 -8.53
N GLY A 227 3.90 10.02 -8.22
CA GLY A 227 4.09 8.69 -8.81
C GLY A 227 3.67 7.55 -7.86
N ALA A 228 3.41 6.37 -8.41
CA ALA A 228 3.15 5.17 -7.61
C ALA A 228 4.14 4.05 -7.92
N ALA A 229 4.73 3.44 -6.90
CA ALA A 229 5.51 2.20 -7.02
C ALA A 229 4.71 1.04 -6.40
N CYS A 230 4.39 0.07 -7.24
CA CYS A 230 3.43 -1.00 -7.00
C CYS A 230 4.15 -2.35 -7.05
N PHE A 231 4.31 -2.99 -5.90
CA PHE A 231 4.93 -4.30 -5.75
C PHE A 231 3.88 -5.39 -5.79
N ARG A 232 4.09 -6.39 -6.66
CA ARG A 232 3.26 -7.60 -6.72
C ARG A 232 1.77 -7.25 -6.75
N GLY A 233 1.38 -6.33 -7.61
CA GLY A 233 0.00 -5.86 -7.77
C GLY A 233 -0.38 -5.79 -9.24
N GLY A 234 -1.68 -5.76 -9.50
CA GLY A 234 -2.24 -5.78 -10.84
C GLY A 234 -3.26 -4.68 -11.07
N ASP A 235 -3.56 -4.46 -12.35
CA ASP A 235 -4.71 -3.64 -12.70
C ASP A 235 -5.97 -4.48 -12.55
N TRP A 236 -6.95 -3.90 -11.88
CA TRP A 236 -8.24 -4.54 -11.69
C TRP A 236 -8.99 -4.65 -13.02
N GLU A 237 -9.19 -3.57 -13.75
CA GLU A 237 -10.14 -3.50 -14.88
C GLU A 237 -9.44 -3.36 -16.25
N GLY A 238 -8.30 -4.03 -16.44
CA GLY A 238 -7.69 -4.16 -17.76
C GLY A 238 -7.12 -2.85 -18.33
N GLY A 239 -6.67 -1.92 -17.48
CA GLY A 239 -5.86 -0.80 -17.96
C GLY A 239 -6.67 0.36 -18.51
N ARG A 240 -7.41 1.06 -17.66
CA ARG A 240 -7.66 2.49 -17.94
C ARG A 240 -6.29 3.18 -17.99
N GLY A 241 -6.05 3.98 -19.04
CA GLY A 241 -4.80 4.71 -19.21
C GLY A 241 -4.42 5.46 -17.92
N LYS A 242 -3.16 5.37 -17.49
CA LYS A 242 -2.72 6.01 -16.26
C LYS A 242 -2.37 7.47 -16.53
N VAL A 243 -2.80 8.36 -15.65
CA VAL A 243 -2.45 9.80 -15.70
C VAL A 243 -1.22 10.12 -14.84
N THR A 244 -0.88 9.21 -13.93
CA THR A 244 0.31 9.24 -13.08
C THR A 244 1.31 8.19 -13.54
N ASP A 245 2.61 8.51 -13.44
CA ASP A 245 3.68 7.56 -13.71
C ASP A 245 3.67 6.44 -12.64
N VAL A 246 3.72 5.19 -13.08
CA VAL A 246 3.69 4.00 -12.22
C VAL A 246 4.91 3.13 -12.48
N LEU A 247 5.62 2.74 -11.43
CA LEU A 247 6.56 1.61 -11.45
C LEU A 247 5.84 0.36 -10.96
N GLN A 248 5.83 -0.70 -11.77
CA GLN A 248 5.27 -2.00 -11.40
C GLN A 248 6.40 -3.02 -11.24
N LEU A 249 6.57 -3.56 -10.04
CA LEU A 249 7.60 -4.53 -9.68
C LEU A 249 6.96 -5.92 -9.51
N LEU A 250 7.21 -6.82 -10.46
CA LEU A 250 6.56 -8.13 -10.55
C LEU A 250 7.55 -9.26 -10.32
N GLY A 251 7.08 -10.35 -9.71
CA GLY A 251 7.87 -11.55 -9.55
C GLY A 251 7.74 -12.39 -10.80
N LYS A 252 8.85 -12.88 -11.32
CA LYS A 252 8.87 -13.75 -12.51
C LYS A 252 7.95 -14.96 -12.34
N ASP A 253 7.94 -15.53 -11.14
CA ASP A 253 7.16 -16.72 -10.78
C ASP A 253 5.89 -16.40 -9.96
N ASP A 254 5.48 -15.11 -9.91
CA ASP A 254 4.26 -14.70 -9.22
C ASP A 254 3.02 -15.20 -9.97
N ARG A 255 2.41 -16.25 -9.42
CA ARG A 255 1.19 -16.87 -9.98
C ARG A 255 -0.07 -16.06 -9.74
N ARG A 256 -0.10 -15.14 -8.77
CA ARG A 256 -1.29 -14.37 -8.42
C ARG A 256 -1.50 -13.20 -9.38
N TYR A 257 -0.45 -12.43 -9.63
CA TYR A 257 -0.54 -11.23 -10.46
C TYR A 257 -0.03 -11.46 -11.89
N GLY A 258 0.82 -12.49 -12.08
CA GLY A 258 1.38 -12.84 -13.38
C GLY A 258 2.24 -11.74 -13.99
N VAL A 259 3.03 -12.10 -15.02
CA VAL A 259 3.84 -11.12 -15.77
C VAL A 259 2.98 -10.28 -16.73
N LYS A 260 1.74 -10.72 -17.00
CA LYS A 260 0.77 -10.05 -17.88
C LYS A 260 -0.01 -8.96 -17.13
N GLY A 261 0.69 -8.00 -16.52
CA GLY A 261 0.05 -6.82 -15.92
C GLY A 261 -0.61 -5.92 -16.99
N ALA A 262 -1.54 -5.03 -16.61
CA ALA A 262 -2.12 -4.09 -17.58
C ALA A 262 -1.09 -3.10 -18.09
N GLY A 263 -1.10 -2.90 -19.40
CA GLY A 263 -0.20 -1.99 -20.12
C GLY A 263 -0.67 -0.55 -20.06
N GLY A 264 0.27 0.34 -20.35
CA GLY A 264 0.01 1.74 -20.58
C GLY A 264 1.32 2.50 -20.71
N ASP A 265 1.31 3.60 -21.45
CA ASP A 265 2.50 4.42 -21.73
C ASP A 265 3.12 5.03 -20.47
N LYS A 266 2.39 4.99 -19.35
CA LYS A 266 2.76 5.51 -18.04
C LYS A 266 3.15 4.45 -17.02
N VAL A 267 3.17 3.18 -17.41
CA VAL A 267 3.53 2.06 -16.53
C VAL A 267 4.88 1.49 -16.96
N GLU A 268 5.91 1.78 -16.16
CA GLU A 268 7.21 1.13 -16.28
C GLU A 268 7.18 -0.19 -15.52
N ARG A 269 7.55 -1.28 -16.18
CA ARG A 269 7.52 -2.61 -15.56
C ARG A 269 8.91 -3.18 -15.41
N PHE A 270 9.14 -3.75 -14.25
CA PHE A 270 10.34 -4.50 -13.96
C PHE A 270 9.94 -5.87 -13.38
N VAL A 271 10.43 -6.92 -14.01
CA VAL A 271 10.20 -8.31 -13.59
C VAL A 271 11.47 -8.80 -12.94
N VAL A 272 11.34 -9.33 -11.74
CA VAL A 272 12.48 -9.72 -10.91
C VAL A 272 12.45 -11.22 -10.72
N ASP A 273 13.62 -11.83 -10.84
CA ASP A 273 13.84 -13.25 -10.56
C ASP A 273 13.96 -13.44 -9.04
N ALA A 274 12.85 -13.17 -8.34
CA ALA A 274 12.78 -13.19 -6.89
C ALA A 274 11.51 -13.93 -6.46
N ASP A 275 11.72 -15.09 -5.83
CA ASP A 275 10.68 -15.95 -5.24
C ASP A 275 10.09 -15.37 -3.93
N GLY A 276 10.56 -14.20 -3.50
CA GLY A 276 10.45 -13.69 -2.13
C GLY A 276 9.38 -12.63 -1.86
N ARG A 277 9.41 -12.13 -0.60
CA ARG A 277 8.53 -11.07 -0.08
C ARG A 277 8.97 -9.72 -0.65
N MET A 278 8.13 -8.70 -0.46
CA MET A 278 8.40 -7.33 -0.92
C MET A 278 9.75 -6.81 -0.41
N GLY A 279 10.65 -6.40 -1.31
CA GLY A 279 11.89 -5.74 -0.92
C GLY A 279 12.98 -6.70 -0.42
N ASP A 280 12.74 -8.01 -0.51
CA ASP A 280 13.76 -9.02 -0.20
C ASP A 280 14.84 -9.08 -1.29
N SER A 281 14.49 -8.68 -2.52
CA SER A 281 15.42 -8.63 -3.64
C SER A 281 16.14 -7.27 -3.69
N LYS A 282 17.47 -7.34 -3.72
CA LYS A 282 18.33 -6.17 -3.95
C LYS A 282 17.98 -5.48 -5.27
N GLU A 283 17.60 -6.24 -6.27
CA GLU A 283 17.21 -5.77 -7.59
C GLU A 283 15.90 -4.97 -7.50
N GLU A 284 14.89 -5.45 -6.77
CA GLU A 284 13.63 -4.69 -6.53
C GLU A 284 13.89 -3.33 -5.90
N ILE A 285 14.69 -3.30 -4.83
CA ILE A 285 15.02 -2.06 -4.13
C ILE A 285 15.85 -1.14 -5.03
N THR A 286 16.80 -1.69 -5.79
CA THR A 286 17.62 -0.92 -6.72
C THR A 286 16.77 -0.23 -7.78
N GLU A 287 15.82 -0.93 -8.39
CA GLU A 287 14.93 -0.34 -9.40
C GLU A 287 13.94 0.65 -8.78
N LEU A 288 13.41 0.38 -7.58
CA LEU A 288 12.62 1.35 -6.84
C LEU A 288 13.40 2.67 -6.69
N PHE A 289 14.65 2.62 -6.24
CA PHE A 289 15.45 3.82 -6.00
C PHE A 289 15.84 4.55 -7.29
N LYS A 290 16.21 3.82 -8.35
CA LYS A 290 16.47 4.41 -9.67
C LYS A 290 15.26 5.20 -10.17
N TRP A 291 14.06 4.68 -9.94
CA TRP A 291 12.83 5.33 -10.35
C TRP A 291 12.40 6.47 -9.41
N LEU A 292 12.54 6.29 -8.10
CA LEU A 292 12.03 7.20 -7.08
C LEU A 292 12.96 8.41 -6.85
N ALA A 293 14.28 8.21 -6.79
CA ALA A 293 15.23 9.27 -6.43
C ALA A 293 15.18 10.50 -7.36
N PRO A 294 15.11 10.37 -8.70
CA PRO A 294 14.98 11.53 -9.58
C PRO A 294 13.68 12.32 -9.37
N ARG A 295 12.63 11.66 -8.86
CA ARG A 295 11.31 12.26 -8.65
C ARG A 295 11.25 13.00 -7.31
N LEU A 296 11.86 12.47 -6.26
CA LEU A 296 12.05 13.17 -4.98
C LEU A 296 12.97 14.39 -5.13
N ASN A 297 13.96 14.32 -6.02
CA ASN A 297 15.01 15.33 -6.18
C ASN A 297 14.66 16.51 -7.08
N LYS A 298 13.47 16.57 -7.71
CA LYS A 298 13.09 17.70 -8.59
C LYS A 298 13.15 19.07 -7.89
N ARG A 299 13.24 19.11 -6.56
CA ARG A 299 13.41 20.33 -5.77
C ARG A 299 14.55 20.27 -4.74
N MET A 300 15.43 19.27 -4.79
CA MET A 300 16.68 19.41 -4.06
C MET A 300 17.50 20.50 -4.77
N PRO A 301 17.92 21.57 -4.07
CA PRO A 301 18.95 22.45 -4.61
C PRO A 301 20.07 21.57 -5.14
N LYS A 302 20.55 21.82 -6.36
CA LYS A 302 21.69 21.07 -6.90
C LYS A 302 22.76 21.01 -5.82
N MET A 303 23.42 19.86 -5.60
CA MET A 303 24.49 19.75 -4.59
C MET A 303 25.51 20.90 -4.71
N GLU A 304 25.77 21.35 -5.94
CA GLU A 304 26.60 22.52 -6.28
C GLU A 304 26.16 23.84 -5.61
N GLN A 305 24.85 24.03 -5.37
CA GLN A 305 24.29 25.18 -4.65
C GLN A 305 24.36 25.00 -3.12
N MET A 306 24.38 23.76 -2.61
CA MET A 306 24.49 23.49 -1.18
C MET A 306 25.94 23.59 -0.68
N PHE A 307 26.92 23.27 -1.52
CA PHE A 307 28.34 23.34 -1.19
C PHE A 307 29.03 24.61 -1.70
N GLY A 308 28.25 25.70 -1.83
CA GLY A 308 28.70 27.07 -2.07
C GLY A 308 30.01 27.14 -2.84
N GLY A 309 29.93 27.03 -4.17
CA GLY A 309 31.07 27.03 -5.09
C GLY A 309 32.24 27.86 -4.56
N VAL A 310 33.19 27.19 -3.92
CA VAL A 310 34.48 27.75 -3.56
C VAL A 310 35.25 27.79 -4.86
N LYS A 311 35.17 28.93 -5.55
CA LYS A 311 36.17 29.30 -6.55
C LYS A 311 37.44 29.77 -5.84
#